data_AF-A0A496WZV9-F1
#
_entry.id   AF-A0A496WZV9-F1
#
_cell.length_a   1.000
_cell.length_b   1.000
_cell.length_c   1.000
_cell.angle_alpha   90.00
_cell.angle_beta   90.00
_cell.angle_gamma   90.00
#
_symmetry.space_group_name_H-M   'P 1'
#
loop_
_entity.id
_entity.type
_entity.pdbx_description
1 polymer ?
#
loop_
_entity_poly.entity_id
_entity_poly.type
_entity_poly.pdbx_seq_one_letter_code
_entity_poly.pdbx_strand_id
1 'polypeptide(L)'
;MSQEALDDQVLASMYEGVEVEQDNEGLLMLMTIAWQGHSRAMDMFNQSMDELLSQVAAGSDDALFKAVLVDPAVMVSPVVQGRIAQGVLMDDNGFFMALSKALIKAKPRRPVEKYDPIRYLVGVLDETGILDNFSWEDIYEIFVEHLKLYPSDSEDPHSGLKKLINGIRAQSGK
;
A
#
# COMPACT_ATOMS: atom_id res chain seq x y z
N MET A 1 -22.41 8.27 24.34
CA MET A 1 -22.65 6.87 23.99
C MET A 1 -21.31 6.17 24.06
N SER A 2 -21.12 5.24 24.99
CA SER A 2 -19.89 4.46 25.14
C SER A 2 -19.77 3.55 23.92
N GLN A 3 -18.80 3.81 23.05
CA GLN A 3 -18.44 2.87 21.99
C GLN A 3 -17.76 1.67 22.65
N GLU A 4 -18.41 0.51 22.60
CA GLU A 4 -17.76 -0.77 22.87
C GLU A 4 -16.59 -0.92 21.90
N ALA A 5 -15.42 -1.30 22.42
CA ALA A 5 -14.32 -1.73 21.58
C ALA A 5 -14.82 -2.86 20.68
N LEU A 6 -14.44 -2.84 19.40
CA LEU A 6 -14.67 -3.98 18.51
C LEU A 6 -13.96 -5.20 19.14
N ASP A 7 -14.74 -6.04 19.83
CA ASP A 7 -14.29 -7.30 20.37
C ASP A 7 -14.08 -8.27 19.22
N ASP A 8 -13.00 -9.04 19.25
CA ASP A 8 -12.70 -10.09 18.26
C ASP A 8 -13.88 -11.07 18.12
N GLN A 9 -14.67 -11.26 19.19
CA GLN A 9 -15.90 -12.05 19.13
C GLN A 9 -17.00 -11.40 18.28
N VAL A 10 -17.15 -10.08 18.34
CA VAL A 10 -18.11 -9.33 17.52
C VAL A 10 -17.69 -9.39 16.06
N LEU A 11 -16.41 -9.18 15.77
CA LEU A 11 -15.86 -9.33 14.42
C LEU A 11 -16.07 -10.76 13.88
N ALA A 12 -15.74 -11.79 14.66
CA ALA A 12 -15.94 -13.18 14.26
C ALA A 12 -17.42 -13.48 13.96
N SER A 13 -18.33 -12.99 14.79
CA SER A 13 -19.78 -13.18 14.58
C SER A 13 -20.32 -12.49 13.32
N MET A 14 -19.67 -11.41 12.84
CA MET A 14 -20.05 -10.74 11.59
C MET A 14 -19.70 -11.58 10.34
N TYR A 15 -18.77 -12.52 10.47
CA TYR A 15 -18.35 -13.41 9.38
C TYR A 15 -18.80 -14.86 9.59
N GLU A 16 -19.44 -15.18 10.73
CA GLU A 16 -20.09 -16.46 10.96
C GLU A 16 -21.25 -16.65 9.95
N GLY A 17 -21.12 -17.67 9.10
CA GLY A 17 -22.13 -18.01 8.10
C GLY A 17 -21.90 -17.43 6.70
N VAL A 18 -20.74 -16.81 6.44
CA VAL A 18 -20.31 -16.54 5.05
C VAL A 18 -19.88 -17.86 4.41
N GLU A 19 -20.85 -18.59 3.87
CA GLU A 19 -20.58 -19.77 3.05
C GLU A 19 -20.12 -19.33 1.67
N VAL A 20 -18.89 -19.69 1.34
CA VAL A 20 -18.36 -19.55 -0.02
C VAL A 20 -18.79 -20.79 -0.76
N GLU A 21 -19.64 -20.63 -1.76
CA GLU A 21 -20.02 -21.73 -2.65
C GLU A 21 -18.75 -22.40 -3.20
N GLN A 22 -18.71 -23.73 -3.20
CA GLN A 22 -17.50 -24.51 -3.48
C GLN A 22 -16.83 -24.14 -4.82
N ASP A 23 -17.65 -23.73 -5.81
CA ASP A 23 -17.20 -23.28 -7.13
C ASP A 23 -16.47 -21.92 -7.09
N ASN A 24 -16.63 -21.15 -6.01
CA ASN A 24 -16.06 -19.81 -5.83
C ASN A 24 -14.84 -19.79 -4.88
N GLU A 25 -14.47 -20.91 -4.25
CA GLU A 25 -13.32 -21.00 -3.34
C GLU A 25 -12.01 -20.56 -4.02
N GLY A 26 -11.80 -21.00 -5.27
CA GLY A 26 -10.62 -20.62 -6.06
C GLY A 26 -10.58 -19.11 -6.36
N LEU A 27 -11.73 -18.51 -6.64
CA LEU A 27 -11.83 -17.07 -6.90
C LEU A 27 -11.49 -16.26 -5.64
N LEU A 28 -12.01 -16.67 -4.48
CA LEU A 28 -11.72 -16.04 -3.20
C LEU A 28 -10.22 -16.13 -2.85
N MET A 29 -9.62 -17.30 -3.10
CA MET A 29 -8.19 -17.49 -2.89
C MET A 29 -7.35 -16.55 -3.79
N LEU A 30 -7.72 -16.42 -5.07
CA LEU A 30 -7.07 -15.50 -5.99
C LEU A 30 -7.21 -14.03 -5.56
N MET A 31 -8.40 -13.62 -5.13
CA MET A 31 -8.62 -12.27 -4.59
C MET A 31 -7.76 -12.00 -3.36
N THR A 32 -7.65 -12.98 -2.46
CA THR A 32 -6.83 -12.86 -1.25
C THR A 32 -5.35 -12.71 -1.59
N ILE A 33 -4.84 -13.48 -2.56
CA ILE A 33 -3.46 -13.36 -3.04
C ILE A 33 -3.23 -11.99 -3.70
N ALA A 34 -4.16 -11.54 -4.54
CA ALA A 34 -4.09 -10.22 -5.16
C ALA A 34 -4.03 -9.11 -4.09
N TRP A 35 -4.94 -9.15 -3.11
CA TRP A 35 -4.96 -8.19 -1.99
C TRP A 35 -3.61 -8.14 -1.27
N GLN A 36 -2.99 -9.29 -0.99
CA GLN A 36 -1.67 -9.31 -0.33
C GLN A 36 -0.62 -8.53 -1.12
N GLY A 37 -0.68 -8.54 -2.46
CA GLY A 37 0.16 -7.70 -3.32
C GLY A 37 -0.08 -6.21 -3.09
N HIS A 38 -1.35 -5.77 -3.10
CA HIS A 38 -1.71 -4.37 -2.84
C HIS A 38 -1.27 -3.91 -1.44
N SER A 39 -1.54 -4.71 -0.40
CA SER A 39 -1.14 -4.39 0.97
C SER A 39 0.37 -4.27 1.11
N ARG A 40 1.14 -5.16 0.48
CA ARG A 40 2.61 -5.09 0.52
C ARG A 40 3.15 -3.85 -0.20
N ALA A 41 2.54 -3.46 -1.32
CA ALA A 41 2.91 -2.23 -2.01
C ALA A 41 2.68 -1.00 -1.13
N MET A 42 1.52 -0.94 -0.45
CA MET A 42 1.20 0.13 0.51
C MET A 42 2.20 0.14 1.67
N ASP A 43 2.55 -1.03 2.21
CA ASP A 43 3.50 -1.10 3.33
C ASP A 43 4.91 -0.64 2.94
N MET A 44 5.36 -0.97 1.73
CA MET A 44 6.72 -0.68 1.28
C MET A 44 6.87 0.73 0.72
N PHE A 45 5.84 1.22 0.03
CA PHE A 45 5.93 2.41 -0.82
C PHE A 45 4.77 3.39 -0.65
N ASN A 46 3.79 3.11 0.21
CA ASN A 46 2.57 3.91 0.39
C ASN A 46 1.77 4.09 -0.92
N GLN A 47 1.89 3.14 -1.82
CA GLN A 47 1.21 3.14 -3.11
C GLN A 47 0.55 1.80 -3.31
N SER A 48 -0.63 1.77 -3.91
CA SER A 48 -1.22 0.49 -4.34
C SER A 48 -0.48 -0.06 -5.57
N MET A 49 -0.64 -1.36 -5.83
CA MET A 49 -0.08 -1.97 -7.05
C MET A 49 -0.63 -1.29 -8.32
N ASP A 50 -1.88 -0.86 -8.30
CA ASP A 50 -2.51 -0.19 -9.44
C ASP A 50 -1.94 1.20 -9.68
N GLU A 51 -1.64 1.96 -8.61
CA GLU A 51 -0.96 3.25 -8.71
C GLU A 51 0.45 3.09 -9.31
N LEU A 52 1.20 2.07 -8.86
CA LEU A 52 2.51 1.75 -9.42
C LEU A 52 2.40 1.41 -10.92
N LEU A 53 1.50 0.51 -11.30
CA LEU A 53 1.31 0.11 -12.70
C LEU A 53 0.81 1.26 -13.58
N SER A 54 -0.01 2.15 -13.05
CA SER A 54 -0.45 3.37 -13.74
C SER A 54 0.74 4.30 -14.01
N GLN A 55 1.66 4.44 -13.06
CA GLN A 55 2.90 5.20 -13.27
C GLN A 55 3.83 4.51 -14.28
N VAL A 56 3.89 3.17 -14.32
CA VAL A 56 4.62 2.46 -15.39
C VAL A 56 4.01 2.77 -16.75
N ALA A 57 2.68 2.77 -16.86
CA ALA A 57 2.00 3.14 -18.09
C ALA A 57 2.30 4.59 -18.52
N ALA A 58 2.56 5.48 -17.57
CA ALA A 58 3.03 6.84 -17.80
C ALA A 58 4.55 6.96 -18.08
N GLY A 59 5.29 5.84 -18.06
CA GLY A 59 6.73 5.78 -18.40
C GLY A 59 7.69 5.79 -17.21
N SER A 60 7.22 5.54 -15.99
CA SER A 60 8.09 5.49 -14.80
C SER A 60 8.76 4.12 -14.62
N ASP A 61 10.05 4.05 -14.93
CA ASP A 61 10.88 2.85 -14.67
C ASP A 61 11.06 2.59 -13.16
N ASP A 62 11.11 3.63 -12.34
CA ASP A 62 11.19 3.49 -10.88
C ASP A 62 9.96 2.77 -10.32
N ALA A 63 8.76 3.15 -10.79
CA ALA A 63 7.52 2.49 -10.41
C ALA A 63 7.50 1.02 -10.87
N LEU A 64 8.08 0.71 -12.03
CA LEU A 64 8.21 -0.66 -12.53
C LEU A 64 9.08 -1.49 -11.58
N PHE A 65 10.25 -0.98 -11.21
CA PHE A 65 11.16 -1.69 -10.30
C PHE A 65 10.53 -1.89 -8.91
N LYS A 66 9.79 -0.90 -8.40
CA LYS A 66 9.00 -1.02 -7.17
C LYS A 66 7.93 -2.10 -7.28
N ALA A 67 7.16 -2.13 -8.37
CA ALA A 67 6.12 -3.12 -8.60
C ALA A 67 6.71 -4.55 -8.63
N VAL A 68 7.79 -4.76 -9.39
CA VAL A 68 8.49 -6.06 -9.49
C VAL A 68 9.05 -6.51 -8.13
N LEU A 69 9.51 -5.57 -7.32
CA LEU A 69 10.04 -5.85 -5.99
C LEU A 69 8.95 -6.24 -4.98
N VAL A 70 7.72 -5.75 -5.14
CA VAL A 70 6.56 -6.17 -4.35
C VAL A 70 6.10 -7.56 -4.78
N ASP A 71 5.91 -7.75 -6.08
CA ASP A 71 5.46 -9.00 -6.68
C ASP A 71 6.08 -9.20 -8.07
N PRO A 72 7.00 -10.16 -8.24
CA PRO A 72 7.59 -10.48 -9.53
C PRO A 72 6.58 -10.93 -10.60
N ALA A 73 5.37 -11.38 -10.21
CA ALA A 73 4.33 -11.77 -11.16
C ALA A 73 3.87 -10.59 -12.03
N VAL A 74 4.08 -9.34 -11.63
CA VAL A 74 3.73 -8.17 -12.46
C VAL A 74 4.49 -8.14 -13.79
N MET A 75 5.56 -8.92 -13.95
CA MET A 75 6.28 -9.04 -15.22
C MET A 75 5.41 -9.59 -16.37
N VAL A 76 4.30 -10.30 -16.08
CA VAL A 76 3.35 -10.71 -17.11
C VAL A 76 2.30 -9.64 -17.45
N SER A 77 2.30 -8.49 -16.76
CA SER A 77 1.41 -7.37 -17.10
C SER A 77 1.78 -6.79 -18.47
N PRO A 78 0.80 -6.51 -19.35
CA PRO A 78 1.06 -5.92 -20.67
C PRO A 78 1.86 -4.62 -20.63
N VAL A 79 1.64 -3.79 -19.60
CA VAL A 79 2.33 -2.52 -19.41
C VAL A 79 3.83 -2.74 -19.16
N VAL A 80 4.15 -3.69 -18.27
CA VAL A 80 5.54 -4.06 -17.95
C VAL A 80 6.22 -4.75 -19.13
N GLN A 81 5.51 -5.66 -19.80
CA GLN A 81 6.02 -6.33 -21.01
C GLN A 81 6.33 -5.34 -22.14
N GLY A 82 5.47 -4.34 -22.33
CA GLY A 82 5.71 -3.27 -23.31
C GLY A 82 7.01 -2.52 -23.02
N ARG A 83 7.25 -2.15 -21.76
CA ARG A 83 8.49 -1.47 -21.36
C ARG A 83 9.73 -2.37 -21.49
N ILE A 84 9.61 -3.66 -21.15
CA ILE A 84 10.68 -4.64 -21.36
C ILE A 84 11.02 -4.77 -22.84
N ALA A 85 10.02 -4.92 -23.71
CA ALA A 85 10.22 -5.01 -25.16
C ALA A 85 10.92 -3.76 -25.71
N GLN A 86 10.55 -2.57 -25.25
CA GLN A 86 11.25 -1.34 -25.58
C GLN A 86 12.72 -1.37 -25.14
N GLY A 87 12.99 -1.85 -23.92
CA GLY A 87 14.35 -1.99 -23.40
C GLY A 87 15.20 -2.94 -24.25
N VAL A 88 14.62 -4.05 -24.73
CA VAL A 88 15.30 -4.97 -25.66
C VAL A 88 15.63 -4.27 -26.97
N LEU A 89 14.66 -3.57 -27.57
CA LEU A 89 14.85 -2.88 -28.86
C LEU A 89 15.89 -1.76 -28.81
N MET A 90 16.11 -1.17 -27.63
CA MET A 90 17.04 -0.07 -27.40
C MET A 90 18.39 -0.52 -26.82
N ASP A 91 18.61 -1.83 -26.63
CA ASP A 91 19.78 -2.39 -25.93
C ASP A 91 20.06 -1.69 -24.58
N ASP A 92 18.99 -1.43 -23.82
CA ASP A 92 19.04 -0.68 -22.56
C ASP A 92 19.58 -1.53 -21.40
N ASN A 93 20.90 -1.72 -21.40
CA ASN A 93 21.61 -2.50 -20.39
C ASN A 93 21.43 -1.94 -18.96
N GLY A 94 21.23 -0.62 -18.84
CA GLY A 94 21.00 0.05 -17.55
C GLY A 94 19.67 -0.38 -16.94
N PHE A 95 18.61 -0.36 -17.75
CA PHE A 95 17.29 -0.88 -17.38
C PHE A 95 17.35 -2.35 -16.96
N PHE A 96 17.98 -3.23 -17.75
CA PHE A 96 18.05 -4.65 -17.40
C PHE A 96 18.86 -4.92 -16.14
N MET A 97 19.91 -4.14 -15.88
CA MET A 97 20.64 -4.23 -14.62
C MET A 97 19.76 -3.80 -13.43
N ALA A 98 18.95 -2.75 -13.58
CA ALA A 98 18.02 -2.31 -12.55
C ALA A 98 16.87 -3.31 -12.33
N LEU A 99 16.32 -3.88 -13.40
CA LEU A 99 15.30 -4.92 -13.36
C LEU A 99 15.81 -6.19 -12.68
N SER A 100 17.01 -6.66 -13.06
CA SER A 100 17.69 -7.78 -12.41
C SER A 100 17.90 -7.52 -10.92
N LYS A 101 18.30 -6.30 -10.55
CA LYS A 101 18.40 -5.89 -9.15
C LYS A 101 17.04 -5.93 -8.45
N ALA A 102 15.96 -5.49 -9.07
CA ALA A 102 14.62 -5.56 -8.47
C ALA A 102 14.18 -7.01 -8.20
N LEU A 103 14.53 -7.94 -9.09
CA LEU A 103 14.22 -9.37 -8.95
C LEU A 103 15.04 -10.08 -7.86
N ILE A 104 16.32 -9.71 -7.74
CA ILE A 104 17.29 -10.45 -6.90
C ILE A 104 17.47 -9.80 -5.51
N LYS A 105 17.28 -8.48 -5.38
CA LYS A 105 17.59 -7.78 -4.14
C LYS A 105 16.63 -8.17 -3.02
N ALA A 106 17.20 -8.21 -1.82
CA ALA A 106 16.44 -8.19 -0.58
C ALA A 106 15.54 -6.94 -0.54
N LYS A 107 14.32 -7.13 -0.02
CA LYS A 107 13.32 -6.07 0.15
C LYS A 107 13.98 -4.81 0.75
N PRO A 108 13.65 -3.60 0.25
CA PRO A 108 14.15 -2.36 0.80
C PRO A 108 13.87 -2.31 2.30
N ARG A 109 14.68 -1.53 3.03
CA ARG A 109 14.49 -1.35 4.47
C ARG A 109 13.06 -0.86 4.68
N ARG A 110 12.20 -1.75 5.20
CA ARG A 110 10.80 -1.45 5.51
C ARG A 110 10.79 -0.21 6.40
N PRO A 111 9.89 0.76 6.15
CA PRO A 111 9.61 1.81 7.13
C PRO A 111 9.25 1.20 8.49
N VAL A 112 9.30 2.00 9.55
CA VAL A 112 9.09 1.49 10.92
C VAL A 112 7.74 0.76 11.02
N GLU A 113 7.79 -0.50 11.45
CA GLU A 113 6.66 -1.45 11.39
C GLU A 113 5.45 -1.02 12.25
N LYS A 114 5.70 -0.27 13.33
CA LYS A 114 4.63 0.25 14.18
C LYS A 114 3.68 1.23 13.48
N TYR A 115 4.04 1.72 12.29
CA TYR A 115 3.23 2.68 11.54
C TYR A 115 2.55 2.07 10.30
N ASP A 116 2.61 0.75 10.09
CA ASP A 116 1.87 0.08 9.00
C ASP A 116 0.36 0.37 9.04
N PRO A 117 -0.32 0.31 10.20
CA PRO A 117 -1.74 0.67 10.27
C PRO A 117 -2.03 2.11 9.83
N ILE A 118 -1.13 3.05 10.16
CA ILE A 118 -1.24 4.45 9.73
C ILE A 118 -1.06 4.54 8.22
N ARG A 119 -0.04 3.86 7.66
CA ARG A 119 0.22 3.86 6.21
C ARG A 119 -0.96 3.32 5.43
N TYR A 120 -1.50 2.18 5.86
CA TYR A 120 -2.68 1.58 5.25
C TYR A 120 -3.87 2.54 5.30
N LEU A 121 -4.20 3.07 6.48
CA LEU A 121 -5.36 3.95 6.64
C LEU A 121 -5.21 5.25 5.85
N VAL A 122 -4.02 5.86 5.85
CA VAL A 122 -3.72 7.04 5.03
C VAL A 122 -3.88 6.71 3.55
N GLY A 123 -3.36 5.57 3.08
CA GLY A 123 -3.53 5.12 1.70
C GLY A 123 -5.00 5.02 1.30
N VAL A 124 -5.82 4.34 2.10
CA VAL A 124 -7.27 4.18 1.85
C VAL A 124 -8.00 5.53 1.87
N LEU A 125 -7.70 6.39 2.84
CA LEU A 125 -8.34 7.71 2.96
C LEU A 125 -7.92 8.69 1.85
N ASP A 126 -6.70 8.56 1.34
CA ASP A 126 -6.18 9.38 0.24
C ASP A 126 -6.72 8.89 -1.11
N GLU A 127 -6.85 7.57 -1.33
CA GLU A 127 -7.52 6.99 -2.51
C GLU A 127 -8.99 7.43 -2.63
N THR A 128 -9.68 7.57 -1.50
CA THR A 128 -11.08 8.03 -1.46
C THR A 128 -11.22 9.56 -1.50
N GLY A 129 -10.11 10.31 -1.46
CA GLY A 129 -10.11 11.78 -1.38
C GLY A 129 -10.68 12.33 -0.06
N ILE A 130 -10.93 11.48 0.92
CA ILE A 130 -11.52 11.86 2.21
C ILE A 130 -10.50 12.68 3.02
N LEU A 131 -9.22 12.32 2.95
CA LEU A 131 -8.16 12.96 3.74
C LEU A 131 -8.03 14.46 3.46
N ASP A 132 -8.29 14.91 2.23
CA ASP A 132 -8.21 16.32 1.85
C ASP A 132 -9.38 17.17 2.38
N ASN A 133 -10.47 16.52 2.83
CA ASN A 133 -11.64 17.19 3.38
C ASN A 133 -11.60 17.33 4.91
N PHE A 134 -10.64 16.68 5.58
CA PHE A 134 -10.50 16.74 7.03
C PHE A 134 -9.55 17.86 7.47
N SER A 135 -9.89 18.52 8.58
CA SER A 135 -8.95 19.41 9.24
C SER A 135 -7.84 18.60 9.94
N TRP A 136 -6.75 19.26 10.31
CA TRP A 136 -5.68 18.58 11.07
C TRP A 136 -6.12 18.17 12.47
N GLU A 137 -7.14 18.84 13.01
CA GLU A 137 -7.80 18.47 14.26
C GLU A 137 -8.61 17.18 14.09
N ASP A 138 -9.40 17.05 13.02
CA ASP A 138 -10.15 15.82 12.72
C ASP A 138 -9.22 14.62 12.52
N ILE A 139 -8.12 14.81 11.78
CA ILE A 139 -7.10 13.79 11.55
C ILE A 139 -6.47 13.36 12.88
N TYR A 140 -6.18 14.32 13.76
CA TYR A 140 -5.64 14.01 15.08
C TYR A 140 -6.62 13.20 15.92
N GLU A 141 -7.88 13.63 15.98
CA GLU A 141 -8.94 12.95 16.73
C GLU A 141 -9.07 11.49 16.28
N ILE A 142 -9.11 11.26 14.97
CA ILE A 142 -9.23 9.90 14.40
C ILE A 142 -7.99 9.05 14.70
N PHE A 143 -6.79 9.53 14.37
CA PHE A 143 -5.58 8.71 14.41
C PHE A 143 -4.99 8.55 15.82
N VAL A 144 -5.21 9.52 16.72
CA VAL A 144 -4.63 9.53 18.07
C VAL A 144 -5.66 9.16 19.13
N GLU A 145 -6.83 9.82 19.14
CA GLU A 145 -7.80 9.65 20.23
C GLU A 145 -8.66 8.40 20.04
N HIS A 146 -9.23 8.23 18.85
CA HIS A 146 -10.15 7.11 18.56
C HIS A 146 -9.41 5.83 18.23
N LEU A 147 -8.53 5.85 17.22
CA LEU A 147 -7.87 4.64 16.72
C LEU A 147 -6.55 4.31 17.44
N LYS A 148 -6.00 5.27 18.21
CA LYS A 148 -4.76 5.09 18.99
C LYS A 148 -3.59 4.53 18.18
N LEU A 149 -3.50 4.91 16.90
CA LEU A 149 -2.46 4.43 15.99
C LEU A 149 -1.15 5.19 16.17
N TYR A 150 -1.19 6.41 16.71
CA TYR A 150 -0.03 7.24 16.99
C TYR A 150 0.09 7.56 18.48
N PRO A 151 1.30 7.56 19.07
CA PRO A 151 1.49 7.84 20.49
C PRO A 151 1.04 9.25 20.87
N SER A 152 0.15 9.35 21.87
CA SER A 152 -0.33 10.62 22.44
C SER A 152 0.62 11.22 23.47
N ASP A 153 1.64 10.47 23.91
CA ASP A 153 2.59 10.83 24.99
C ASP A 153 3.89 11.47 24.48
N SER A 154 3.98 11.74 23.18
CA SER A 154 5.14 12.44 22.61
C SER A 154 5.13 13.94 22.94
N GLU A 155 6.30 14.58 22.82
CA GLU A 155 6.50 16.01 23.13
C GLU A 155 5.61 16.94 22.28
N ASP A 156 5.31 16.54 21.03
CA ASP A 156 4.34 17.21 20.15
C ASP A 156 3.70 16.18 19.18
N PRO A 157 2.61 15.51 19.59
CA PRO A 157 1.99 14.46 18.79
C PRO A 157 1.32 14.99 17.52
N HIS A 158 0.81 16.22 17.53
CA HIS A 158 0.20 16.84 16.35
C HIS A 158 1.21 17.06 15.22
N SER A 159 2.33 17.72 15.53
CA SER A 159 3.37 17.96 14.53
C SER A 159 4.05 16.67 14.08
N GLY A 160 4.20 15.70 15.00
CA GLY A 160 4.76 14.37 14.68
C GLY A 160 3.91 13.59 13.70
N LEU A 161 2.59 13.51 13.95
CA LEU A 161 1.63 12.86 13.06
C LEU A 161 1.56 13.57 11.70
N LYS A 162 1.51 14.90 11.69
CA LYS A 162 1.49 15.70 10.46
C LYS A 162 2.71 15.44 9.58
N LYS A 163 3.91 15.40 10.17
CA LYS A 163 5.14 15.06 9.45
C LYS A 163 5.12 13.65 8.89
N LEU A 164 4.59 12.69 9.66
CA LEU A 164 4.46 11.30 9.22
C LEU A 164 3.52 11.19 8.01
N ILE A 165 2.31 11.75 8.09
CA ILE A 165 1.33 11.72 7.00
C ILE A 165 1.85 12.43 5.76
N ASN A 166 2.45 13.61 5.89
CA ASN A 166 3.03 14.31 4.75
C ASN A 166 4.20 13.53 4.13
N GLY A 167 5.01 12.86 4.96
CA GLY A 167 6.10 12.01 4.47
C GLY A 167 5.59 10.78 3.72
N ILE A 168 4.46 10.22 4.14
CA ILE A 168 3.75 9.13 3.46
C ILE A 168 3.28 9.61 2.07
N ARG A 169 2.55 10.73 2.01
CA ARG A 169 2.02 11.29 0.74
C ARG A 169 3.13 11.66 -0.26
N ALA A 170 4.21 12.25 0.24
CA ALA A 170 5.36 12.62 -0.60
C ALA A 170 6.07 11.40 -1.23
N GLN A 171 6.06 10.24 -0.56
CA GLN A 171 6.59 8.99 -1.14
C GLN A 171 5.68 8.43 -2.23
N SER A 172 4.38 8.69 -2.13
CA SER A 172 3.37 8.29 -3.11
C SER A 172 3.34 9.13 -4.38
N GLY A 173 4.14 10.20 -4.46
CA GLY A 173 4.23 11.08 -5.64
C GLY A 173 3.03 12.02 -5.81
N LYS A 174 2.27 12.25 -4.74
CA LYS A 174 1.20 13.26 -4.65
C LYS A 174 1.67 14.48 -3.88
#